data_AF-A0AAW0E667-F1
#
_entry.id   AF-A0AAW0E667-F1
#
_cell.length_a   1.000
_cell.length_b   1.000
_cell.length_c   1.000
_cell.angle_alpha   90.00
_cell.angle_beta   90.00
_cell.angle_gamma   90.00
#
_symmetry.space_group_name_H-M   'P 1'
#
loop_
_entity.id
_entity.type
_entity.pdbx_description
1 polymer ?
#
loop_
_entity_poly.entity_id
_entity_poly.type
_entity_poly.pdbx_seq_one_letter_code
_entity_poly.pdbx_strand_id
1 'polypeptide(L)'
;MRTLMPSTPAMAKAETLAYQFHEAIEDAASSGTVYPYPCTCCTLVGPIDNSGLFSPGKYGGGAYLTVHNSVGSLIDWYNVQFYNQGTSEYTTCSNLLTTSSNTWPKTALFQIAASGVPLSKLVIGKPATTGDANNGYIDANTLATCLQTAKNQGWNGGAMAWQYPHAGSSWITTVRSKSWPV
;
A
#
# COMPACT_ATOMS: atom_id res chain seq x y z
N MET A 1 -8.14 -25.45 -10.73
CA MET A 1 -9.23 -24.84 -11.53
C MET A 1 -9.96 -23.85 -10.63
N ARG A 2 -9.66 -22.56 -10.74
CA ARG A 2 -10.24 -21.50 -9.90
C ARG A 2 -11.46 -20.99 -10.64
N THR A 3 -12.65 -21.27 -10.11
CA THR A 3 -13.90 -20.76 -10.67
C THR A 3 -13.98 -19.27 -10.36
N LEU A 4 -13.72 -18.43 -11.36
CA LEU A 4 -13.98 -17.00 -11.32
C LEU A 4 -15.50 -16.81 -11.38
N MET A 5 -16.11 -16.35 -10.29
CA MET A 5 -17.46 -15.79 -10.32
C MET A 5 -17.41 -14.38 -10.95
N PRO A 6 -18.49 -13.93 -11.61
CA PRO A 6 -18.42 -12.81 -12.54
C PRO A 6 -18.24 -11.50 -11.79
N SER A 7 -17.07 -10.89 -11.95
CA SER A 7 -16.83 -9.50 -11.56
C SER A 7 -17.72 -8.59 -12.42
N THR A 8 -18.32 -7.58 -11.80
CA THR A 8 -19.02 -6.53 -12.55
C THR A 8 -18.03 -5.87 -13.51
N PRO A 9 -18.49 -5.32 -14.65
CA PRO A 9 -17.60 -4.77 -15.69
C PRO A 9 -16.64 -3.68 -15.18
N ALA A 10 -16.96 -3.01 -14.07
CA ALA A 10 -16.12 -2.02 -13.41
C ALA A 10 -14.95 -2.65 -12.61
N MET A 11 -15.18 -3.78 -11.94
CA MET A 11 -14.14 -4.48 -11.17
C MET A 11 -13.10 -5.14 -12.08
N ALA A 12 -13.54 -5.77 -13.17
CA ALA A 12 -12.64 -6.39 -14.14
C ALA A 12 -11.69 -5.37 -14.82
N LYS A 13 -12.15 -4.13 -15.01
CA LYS A 13 -11.35 -3.05 -15.60
C LYS A 13 -10.27 -2.53 -14.64
N ALA A 14 -10.57 -2.42 -13.35
CA ALA A 14 -9.61 -2.03 -12.32
C ALA A 14 -8.52 -3.10 -12.11
N GLU A 15 -8.89 -4.37 -12.11
CA GLU A 15 -7.94 -5.49 -11.97
C GLU A 15 -7.00 -5.61 -13.19
N THR A 16 -7.51 -5.42 -14.41
CA THR A 16 -6.69 -5.47 -15.64
C THR A 16 -5.70 -4.30 -15.72
N LEU A 17 -6.11 -3.10 -15.29
CA LEU A 17 -5.25 -1.92 -15.25
C LEU A 17 -4.20 -2.00 -14.15
N ALA A 18 -4.55 -2.54 -12.98
CA ALA A 18 -3.59 -2.80 -11.91
C ALA A 18 -2.52 -3.82 -12.33
N TYR A 19 -2.89 -4.82 -13.12
CA TYR A 19 -1.96 -5.82 -13.65
C TYR A 19 -1.00 -5.23 -14.69
N GLN A 20 -1.51 -4.42 -15.63
CA GLN A 20 -0.66 -3.72 -16.61
C GLN A 20 0.27 -2.69 -15.96
N PHE A 21 -0.18 -2.02 -14.89
CA PHE A 21 0.69 -1.15 -14.09
C PHE A 21 1.75 -1.95 -13.32
N HIS A 22 1.39 -3.10 -12.75
CA HIS A 22 2.34 -3.96 -12.04
C HIS A 22 3.45 -4.47 -12.97
N GLU A 23 3.13 -4.92 -14.19
CA GLU A 23 4.13 -5.31 -15.18
C GLU A 23 5.02 -4.12 -15.60
N ALA A 24 4.44 -2.94 -15.80
CA ALA A 24 5.21 -1.73 -16.10
C ALA A 24 6.16 -1.33 -14.95
N ILE A 25 5.82 -1.66 -13.71
CA ILE A 25 6.63 -1.39 -12.52
C ILE A 25 7.75 -2.42 -12.35
N GLU A 26 7.50 -3.70 -12.62
CA GLU A 26 8.55 -4.73 -12.66
C GLU A 26 9.56 -4.42 -13.77
N ASP A 27 9.06 -3.95 -14.92
CA ASP A 27 9.90 -3.50 -16.03
C ASP A 27 10.66 -2.21 -15.68
N ALA A 28 10.04 -1.24 -14.99
CA ALA A 28 10.74 -0.07 -14.47
C ALA A 28 11.79 -0.43 -13.41
N ALA A 29 11.52 -1.39 -12.53
CA ALA A 29 12.44 -1.86 -11.50
C ALA A 29 13.69 -2.55 -12.08
N SER A 30 13.55 -3.18 -13.26
CA SER A 30 14.64 -3.87 -13.97
C SER A 30 15.37 -3.01 -15.01
N SER A 31 14.68 -2.09 -15.69
CA SER A 31 15.21 -1.34 -16.84
C SER A 31 15.46 0.15 -16.59
N GLY A 32 14.91 0.73 -15.50
CA GLY A 32 14.98 2.17 -15.23
C GLY A 32 14.15 3.05 -16.17
N THR A 33 13.31 2.46 -17.02
CA THR A 33 12.45 3.18 -17.98
C THR A 33 10.99 2.94 -17.64
N VAL A 34 10.20 4.03 -17.47
CA VAL A 34 8.74 3.95 -17.27
C VAL A 34 8.06 4.18 -18.61
N TYR A 35 7.35 3.17 -19.15
CA TYR A 35 6.55 3.35 -20.36
C TYR A 35 5.22 4.05 -20.04
N PRO A 36 4.89 5.17 -20.73
CA PRO A 36 3.64 5.87 -20.52
C PRO A 36 2.49 5.09 -21.15
N TYR A 37 1.71 4.36 -20.34
CA TYR A 37 0.44 3.81 -20.77
C TYR A 37 -0.66 4.88 -20.60
N PRO A 38 -1.37 5.28 -21.67
CA PRO A 38 -2.38 6.34 -21.59
C PRO A 38 -3.63 5.84 -20.88
N CYS A 39 -3.84 6.24 -19.63
CA CYS A 39 -5.11 6.08 -18.91
C CYS A 39 -5.74 7.45 -18.68
N THR A 40 -6.72 7.84 -19.50
CA THR A 40 -7.27 9.21 -19.52
C THR A 40 -8.63 9.37 -18.81
N CYS A 41 -9.20 8.35 -18.14
CA CYS A 41 -10.56 8.49 -17.58
C CYS A 41 -10.88 7.78 -16.26
N CYS A 42 -9.90 7.30 -15.49
CA CYS A 42 -10.17 6.75 -14.17
C CYS A 42 -9.36 7.54 -13.15
N THR A 43 -9.99 7.92 -12.02
CA THR A 43 -9.25 8.08 -10.77
C THR A 43 -8.40 6.82 -10.61
N LEU A 44 -7.08 6.97 -10.78
CA LEU A 44 -6.14 5.87 -10.66
C LEU A 44 -5.98 5.62 -9.17
N VAL A 45 -6.87 4.81 -8.61
CA VAL A 45 -6.58 4.05 -7.40
C VAL A 45 -5.29 3.29 -7.71
N GLY A 46 -4.19 3.70 -7.06
CA GLY A 46 -2.90 3.10 -7.30
C GLY A 46 -2.93 1.59 -6.98
N PRO A 47 -2.03 0.84 -7.61
CA PRO A 47 -1.93 -0.61 -7.41
C PRO A 47 -1.75 -0.99 -5.93
N ILE A 48 -1.87 -2.29 -5.65
CA ILE A 48 -1.59 -2.83 -4.32
C ILE A 48 -0.06 -2.98 -4.21
N ASP A 49 0.61 -2.07 -3.51
CA ASP A 49 2.04 -1.86 -3.70
C ASP A 49 2.85 -2.40 -2.53
N ASN A 50 3.81 -3.27 -2.79
CA ASN A 50 4.71 -3.74 -1.73
C ASN A 50 5.53 -2.55 -1.17
N SER A 51 5.47 -2.31 0.15
CA SER A 51 6.19 -1.19 0.79
C SER A 51 7.70 -1.21 0.49
N GLY A 52 8.27 -2.39 0.26
CA GLY A 52 9.66 -2.57 -0.15
C GLY A 52 10.02 -1.82 -1.43
N LEU A 53 9.09 -1.69 -2.38
CA LEU A 53 9.32 -1.01 -3.66
C LEU A 53 9.42 0.52 -3.55
N PHE A 54 9.18 1.09 -2.37
CA PHE A 54 9.49 2.48 -2.05
C PHE A 54 10.89 2.67 -1.45
N SER A 55 11.68 1.59 -1.28
CA SER A 55 13.01 1.68 -0.66
C SER A 55 14.02 2.36 -1.61
N PRO A 56 14.54 3.57 -1.27
CA PRO A 56 15.46 4.29 -2.15
C PRO A 56 16.76 3.51 -2.36
N GLY A 57 17.18 3.38 -3.62
CA GLY A 57 18.45 2.74 -3.99
C GLY A 57 18.47 1.21 -3.86
N LYS A 58 17.38 0.57 -3.42
CA LYS A 58 17.29 -0.89 -3.35
C LYS A 58 17.07 -1.54 -4.73
N TYR A 59 16.43 -0.81 -5.65
CA TYR A 59 16.16 -1.23 -7.02
C TYR A 59 16.86 -0.30 -8.00
N GLY A 60 17.58 -0.88 -8.98
CA GLY A 60 18.38 -0.11 -9.93
C GLY A 60 17.57 0.93 -10.70
N GLY A 61 16.30 0.62 -11.01
CA GLY A 61 15.38 1.56 -11.66
C GLY A 61 14.53 2.43 -10.73
N GLY A 62 14.77 2.42 -9.41
CA GLY A 62 14.05 3.25 -8.43
C GLY A 62 12.60 2.85 -8.12
N ALA A 63 12.05 1.85 -8.82
CA ALA A 63 10.75 1.23 -8.57
C ALA A 63 9.61 2.26 -8.42
N TYR A 64 8.82 2.22 -7.34
CA TYR A 64 7.66 3.10 -7.18
C TYR A 64 8.02 4.56 -6.97
N LEU A 65 9.24 4.88 -6.52
CA LEU A 65 9.68 6.27 -6.43
C LEU A 65 9.87 6.86 -7.84
N THR A 66 10.38 6.09 -8.79
CA THR A 66 10.48 6.52 -10.19
C THR A 66 9.10 6.72 -10.80
N VAL A 67 8.15 5.81 -10.57
CA VAL A 67 6.76 5.96 -11.03
C VAL A 67 6.11 7.18 -10.41
N HIS A 68 6.25 7.39 -9.09
CA HIS A 68 5.71 8.57 -8.42
C HIS A 68 6.30 9.87 -8.97
N ASN A 69 7.61 9.92 -9.21
CA ASN A 69 8.26 11.08 -9.79
C ASN A 69 7.81 11.36 -11.23
N SER A 70 7.47 10.31 -12.00
CA SER A 70 7.07 10.44 -13.40
C SER A 70 5.60 10.81 -13.57
N VAL A 71 4.70 10.16 -12.81
CA VAL A 71 3.24 10.23 -13.00
C VAL A 71 2.45 10.30 -11.69
N GLY A 72 3.09 10.54 -10.54
CA GLY A 72 2.45 10.54 -9.22
C GLY A 72 1.39 11.63 -9.04
N SER A 73 1.37 12.65 -9.88
CA SER A 73 0.29 13.65 -9.94
C SER A 73 -1.03 13.06 -10.46
N LEU A 74 -0.97 12.00 -11.28
CA LEU A 74 -2.13 11.30 -11.85
C LEU A 74 -2.68 10.18 -10.96
N ILE A 75 -1.89 9.73 -9.98
CA ILE A 75 -2.25 8.63 -9.07
C ILE A 75 -2.94 9.21 -7.85
N ASP A 76 -4.17 8.79 -7.53
CA ASP A 76 -4.90 9.37 -6.39
C ASP A 76 -4.27 8.97 -5.05
N TRP A 77 -3.98 7.69 -4.87
CA TRP A 77 -3.30 7.13 -3.70
C TRP A 77 -2.68 5.76 -4.02
N TYR A 78 -1.89 5.23 -3.10
CA TYR A 78 -1.21 3.94 -3.16
C TYR A 78 -1.74 3.04 -2.03
N ASN A 79 -2.17 1.83 -2.36
CA ASN A 79 -2.56 0.84 -1.36
C ASN A 79 -1.32 0.06 -0.91
N VAL A 80 -0.53 0.65 0.00
CA VAL A 80 0.79 0.13 0.36
C VAL A 80 0.68 -1.08 1.28
N GLN A 81 1.11 -2.25 0.80
CA GLN A 81 1.20 -3.50 1.54
C GLN A 81 2.35 -3.45 2.55
N PHE A 82 2.02 -3.28 3.83
CA PHE A 82 2.96 -3.40 4.94
C PHE A 82 2.95 -4.83 5.51
N TYR A 83 3.08 -5.83 4.65
CA TYR A 83 3.07 -7.26 4.99
C TYR A 83 3.71 -8.10 3.86
N ASN A 84 4.22 -9.29 4.17
CA ASN A 84 5.03 -10.16 3.29
C ASN A 84 6.49 -9.73 3.03
N GLN A 85 7.08 -8.86 3.85
CA GLN A 85 8.48 -8.41 3.73
C GLN A 85 9.44 -9.04 4.76
N GLY A 86 8.92 -9.79 5.73
CA GLY A 86 9.71 -10.43 6.78
C GLY A 86 8.94 -10.53 8.08
N THR A 87 9.29 -11.49 8.93
CA THR A 87 8.54 -11.81 10.17
C THR A 87 8.46 -10.65 11.16
N SER A 88 9.47 -9.77 11.17
CA SER A 88 9.52 -8.60 12.05
C SER A 88 9.19 -7.28 11.34
N GLU A 89 8.83 -7.31 10.06
CA GLU A 89 8.62 -6.10 9.27
C GLU A 89 7.21 -5.54 9.49
N TYR A 90 7.16 -4.26 9.87
CA TYR A 90 5.92 -3.49 10.06
C TYR A 90 4.93 -4.09 11.07
N THR A 91 5.36 -4.96 11.99
CA THR A 91 4.50 -5.62 13.00
C THR A 91 4.22 -4.77 14.24
N THR A 92 4.77 -3.56 14.33
CA THR A 92 4.55 -2.61 15.43
C THR A 92 4.24 -1.23 14.86
N CYS A 93 3.65 -0.32 15.67
CA CYS A 93 3.46 1.05 15.18
C CYS A 93 4.79 1.76 14.88
N SER A 94 5.86 1.47 15.62
CA SER A 94 7.16 2.11 15.40
C SER A 94 7.74 1.75 14.03
N ASN A 95 7.81 0.45 13.70
CA ASN A 95 8.37 0.04 12.42
C ASN A 95 7.42 0.24 11.22
N LEU A 96 6.10 0.26 11.46
CA LEU A 96 5.11 0.65 10.45
C LEU A 96 5.20 2.14 10.10
N LEU A 97 5.32 3.01 11.11
CA LEU A 97 5.14 4.45 10.92
C LEU A 97 6.46 5.20 10.73
N THR A 98 7.46 4.96 11.57
CA THR A 98 8.62 5.86 11.69
C THR A 98 9.95 5.25 11.28
N THR A 99 10.19 3.96 11.56
CA THR A 99 11.53 3.36 11.40
C THR A 99 11.47 1.96 10.81
N SER A 100 11.69 1.83 9.49
CA SER A 100 11.84 0.52 8.86
C SER A 100 13.20 -0.11 9.16
N SER A 101 13.34 -1.39 8.84
CA SER A 101 14.58 -2.14 9.07
C SER A 101 15.67 -1.79 8.06
N ASN A 102 16.88 -2.30 8.29
CA ASN A 102 17.98 -2.23 7.31
C ASN A 102 17.72 -3.14 6.08
N THR A 103 16.85 -4.14 6.20
CA THR A 103 16.47 -5.00 5.07
C THR A 103 15.62 -4.19 4.08
N TRP A 104 14.72 -3.36 4.59
CA TRP A 104 13.85 -2.49 3.81
C TRP A 104 14.03 -1.04 4.28
N PRO A 105 15.15 -0.38 3.93
CA PRO A 105 15.44 0.94 4.47
C PRO A 105 14.49 2.00 3.90
N LYS A 106 14.04 2.91 4.78
CA LYS A 106 13.20 4.08 4.47
C LYS A 106 11.81 3.76 3.91
N THR A 107 11.23 2.63 4.31
CA THR A 107 9.93 2.15 3.82
C THR A 107 8.83 2.24 4.87
N ALA A 108 9.10 2.76 6.07
CA ALA A 108 8.03 3.10 7.01
C ALA A 108 7.22 4.29 6.47
N LEU A 109 5.96 4.43 6.86
CA LEU A 109 5.03 5.43 6.32
C LEU A 109 5.64 6.84 6.18
N PHE A 110 6.19 7.37 7.28
CA PHE A 110 6.76 8.72 7.29
C PHE A 110 8.10 8.81 6.56
N GLN A 111 8.82 7.70 6.41
CA GLN A 111 10.05 7.64 5.62
C GLN A 111 9.77 7.61 4.11
N ILE A 112 8.71 6.91 3.68
CA ILE A 112 8.20 6.98 2.30
C ILE A 112 7.77 8.41 2.01
N ALA A 113 7.04 9.04 2.93
CA ALA A 113 6.62 10.43 2.76
C ALA A 113 7.81 11.39 2.64
N ALA A 114 8.84 11.21 3.47
CA ALA A 114 10.10 11.96 3.38
C ALA A 114 10.87 11.71 2.07
N SER A 115 10.53 10.67 1.32
CA SER A 115 11.08 10.38 -0.02
C SER A 115 10.30 11.04 -1.15
N GLY A 116 9.29 11.87 -0.84
CA GLY A 116 8.58 12.72 -1.79
C GLY A 116 7.12 12.36 -2.05
N VAL A 117 6.61 11.26 -1.50
CA VAL A 117 5.21 10.84 -1.69
C VAL A 117 4.31 11.55 -0.67
N PRO A 118 3.26 12.29 -1.07
CA PRO A 118 2.39 12.98 -0.11
C PRO A 118 1.70 11.99 0.85
N LEU A 119 1.62 12.33 2.14
CA LEU A 119 0.97 11.50 3.16
C LEU A 119 -0.49 11.16 2.84
N SER A 120 -1.20 12.07 2.15
CA SER A 120 -2.57 11.86 1.71
C SER A 120 -2.72 10.78 0.65
N LYS A 121 -1.63 10.41 -0.04
CA LYS A 121 -1.60 9.33 -1.04
C LYS A 121 -1.18 7.98 -0.46
N LEU A 122 -0.78 7.89 0.81
CA LEU A 122 -0.26 6.65 1.39
C LEU A 122 -1.33 5.95 2.23
N VAL A 123 -1.98 4.93 1.68
CA VAL A 123 -2.95 4.09 2.41
C VAL A 123 -2.21 2.95 3.09
N ILE A 124 -2.44 2.75 4.40
CA ILE A 124 -1.82 1.65 5.15
C ILE A 124 -2.56 0.34 4.86
N GLY A 125 -1.92 -0.57 4.13
CA GLY A 125 -2.39 -1.92 3.84
C GLY A 125 -1.94 -2.95 4.87
N LYS A 126 -2.90 -3.68 5.46
CA LYS A 126 -2.63 -4.76 6.42
C LYS A 126 -3.46 -6.02 6.14
N PRO A 127 -2.96 -7.21 6.49
CA PRO A 127 -3.77 -8.40 6.42
C PRO A 127 -4.86 -8.36 7.50
N ALA A 128 -6.05 -8.85 7.16
CA ALA A 128 -7.21 -8.84 8.05
C ALA A 128 -7.07 -9.88 9.17
N THR A 129 -6.47 -11.03 8.84
CA THR A 129 -6.15 -12.12 9.76
C THR A 129 -4.72 -12.62 9.54
N THR A 130 -4.23 -13.46 10.44
CA THR A 130 -2.92 -14.12 10.29
C THR A 130 -2.85 -15.10 9.11
N GLY A 131 -3.99 -15.56 8.57
CA GLY A 131 -4.03 -16.46 7.42
C GLY A 131 -3.99 -15.77 6.06
N ASP A 132 -4.11 -14.43 6.04
CA ASP A 132 -4.19 -13.66 4.81
C ASP A 132 -2.81 -13.24 4.25
N ALA A 133 -1.76 -13.40 5.04
CA ALA A 133 -0.38 -13.07 4.67
C ALA A 133 0.61 -14.00 5.38
N ASN A 134 1.81 -14.16 4.81
CA ASN A 134 2.87 -14.96 5.41
C ASN A 134 3.48 -14.28 6.66
N ASN A 135 3.45 -12.95 6.72
CA ASN A 135 3.94 -12.14 7.86
C ASN A 135 3.36 -10.71 7.81
N GLY A 136 3.62 -9.89 8.84
CA GLY A 136 3.23 -8.47 8.88
C GLY A 136 1.85 -8.17 9.47
N TYR A 137 1.17 -9.17 10.04
CA TYR A 137 -0.10 -8.98 10.74
C TYR A 137 0.04 -8.10 11.98
N ILE A 138 -0.96 -7.23 12.18
CA ILE A 138 -1.22 -6.48 13.40
C ILE A 138 -2.71 -6.65 13.69
N ASP A 139 -3.10 -6.92 14.94
CA ASP A 139 -4.52 -7.02 15.29
C ASP A 139 -5.24 -5.67 15.13
N ALA A 140 -6.56 -5.72 14.88
CA ALA A 140 -7.33 -4.54 14.53
C ALA A 140 -7.29 -3.41 15.58
N ASN A 141 -7.20 -3.73 16.89
CA ASN A 141 -7.15 -2.71 17.94
C ASN A 141 -5.79 -2.02 18.01
N THR A 142 -4.70 -2.79 17.85
CA THR A 142 -3.35 -2.25 17.73
C THR A 142 -3.24 -1.40 16.47
N LEU A 143 -3.79 -1.87 15.34
CA LEU A 143 -3.81 -1.11 14.09
C LEU A 143 -4.55 0.22 14.27
N ALA A 144 -5.73 0.24 14.89
CA ALA A 144 -6.46 1.47 15.19
C ALA A 144 -5.61 2.48 16.00
N THR A 145 -4.80 1.98 16.94
CA THR A 145 -3.86 2.81 17.70
C THR A 145 -2.74 3.36 16.81
N CYS A 146 -2.17 2.56 15.92
CA CYS A 146 -1.17 3.04 14.96
C CYS A 146 -1.76 4.12 14.03
N LEU A 147 -2.98 3.92 13.52
CA LEU A 147 -3.64 4.90 12.65
C LEU A 147 -3.92 6.21 13.39
N GLN A 148 -4.23 6.15 14.69
CA GLN A 148 -4.43 7.36 15.49
C GLN A 148 -3.11 8.12 15.66
N THR A 149 -2.03 7.40 15.99
CA THR A 149 -0.68 7.97 16.08
C THR A 149 -0.26 8.64 14.78
N ALA A 150 -0.49 7.98 13.64
CA ALA A 150 -0.18 8.54 12.32
C ALA A 150 -1.02 9.79 12.04
N LYS A 151 -2.32 9.74 12.31
CA LYS A 151 -3.24 10.86 12.10
C LYS A 151 -2.86 12.09 12.92
N ASN A 152 -2.44 11.89 14.17
CA ASN A 152 -1.95 12.96 15.04
C ASN A 152 -0.62 13.59 14.54
N GLN A 153 0.05 12.95 13.60
CA GLN A 153 1.26 13.44 12.94
C GLN A 153 0.99 13.97 11.51
N GLY A 154 -0.27 14.26 11.18
CA GLY A 154 -0.67 14.90 9.92
C GLY A 154 -0.95 13.93 8.76
N TRP A 155 -0.90 12.62 8.99
CA TRP A 155 -1.30 11.64 7.98
C TRP A 155 -2.83 11.50 7.86
N ASN A 156 -3.35 11.34 6.65
CA ASN A 156 -4.78 11.20 6.39
C ASN A 156 -5.12 10.23 5.23
N GLY A 157 -4.22 9.33 4.85
CA GLY A 157 -4.39 8.45 3.69
C GLY A 157 -5.46 7.36 3.84
N GLY A 158 -5.67 6.81 5.04
CA GLY A 158 -6.67 5.75 5.28
C GLY A 158 -6.07 4.34 5.39
N ALA A 159 -6.92 3.33 5.53
CA ALA A 159 -6.51 1.94 5.69
C ALA A 159 -7.08 1.04 4.60
N MET A 160 -6.28 0.08 4.16
CA MET A 160 -6.63 -0.99 3.24
C MET A 160 -6.44 -2.33 3.96
N ALA A 161 -7.30 -3.30 3.65
CA ALA A 161 -7.23 -4.64 4.22
C ALA A 161 -7.09 -5.70 3.13
N TRP A 162 -6.20 -6.67 3.34
CA TRP A 162 -6.18 -7.92 2.59
C TRP A 162 -6.68 -9.06 3.51
N GLN A 163 -7.86 -9.63 3.32
CA GLN A 163 -8.81 -9.35 2.25
C GLN A 163 -10.25 -9.49 2.76
N TYR A 164 -11.19 -9.07 1.92
CA TYR A 164 -12.56 -9.54 2.03
C TYR A 164 -12.62 -11.05 1.72
N PRO A 165 -13.43 -11.87 2.44
CA PRO A 165 -14.43 -11.50 3.44
C PRO A 165 -13.91 -11.35 4.88
N HIS A 166 -12.63 -11.63 5.15
CA HIS A 166 -12.09 -11.57 6.51
C HIS A 166 -12.05 -10.15 7.09
N ALA A 167 -11.86 -9.13 6.25
CA ALA A 167 -11.95 -7.70 6.59
C ALA A 167 -13.41 -7.17 6.55
N GLY A 168 -14.32 -7.83 7.26
CA GLY A 168 -15.74 -7.45 7.30
C GLY A 168 -16.03 -6.17 8.10
N SER A 169 -17.31 -5.87 8.29
CA SER A 169 -17.77 -4.66 9.01
C SER A 169 -17.16 -4.52 10.41
N SER A 170 -17.05 -5.62 11.16
CA SER A 170 -16.43 -5.61 12.50
C SER A 170 -14.97 -5.15 12.44
N TRP A 171 -14.18 -5.66 11.49
CA TRP A 171 -12.79 -5.24 11.32
C TRP A 171 -12.70 -3.76 10.97
N ILE A 172 -13.53 -3.30 10.01
CA ILE A 172 -13.55 -1.90 9.56
C ILE A 172 -13.91 -0.97 10.73
N THR A 173 -14.94 -1.30 11.50
CA THR A 173 -15.37 -0.54 12.68
C THR A 173 -14.25 -0.45 13.72
N THR A 174 -13.58 -1.56 14.03
CA THR A 174 -12.47 -1.57 14.99
C THR A 174 -11.31 -0.72 14.50
N VAL A 175 -10.85 -0.91 13.27
CA VAL A 175 -9.67 -0.21 12.72
C VAL A 175 -9.88 1.29 12.64
N ARG A 176 -11.08 1.76 12.26
CA ARG A 176 -11.36 3.19 12.18
C ARG A 176 -11.66 3.85 13.52
N SER A 177 -11.96 3.08 14.58
CA SER A 177 -12.56 3.57 15.83
C SER A 177 -11.83 4.74 16.49
N LYS A 178 -10.50 4.81 16.37
CA LYS A 178 -9.67 5.85 17.01
C LYS A 178 -9.29 7.02 16.11
N SER A 179 -9.35 6.82 14.79
CA SER A 179 -8.91 7.82 13.81
C SER A 179 -10.08 8.51 13.11
N TRP A 180 -11.15 7.78 12.78
CA TRP A 180 -12.37 8.30 12.16
C TRP A 180 -13.59 7.69 12.85
N PRO A 181 -13.80 8.03 14.15
CA PRO A 181 -14.94 7.53 14.90
C PRO A 181 -16.25 7.89 14.19
N VAL A 182 -17.20 6.96 14.21
CA VAL A 182 -18.57 7.11 13.71
C VAL A 182 -19.55 6.94 14.86
#